data_AF-A0A355F759-F1
#
_entry.id   AF-A0A355F759-F1
#
_cell.length_a   1.000
_cell.length_b   1.000
_cell.length_c   1.000
_cell.angle_alpha   90.00
_cell.angle_beta   90.00
_cell.angle_gamma   90.00
#
_symmetry.space_group_name_H-M   'P 1'
#
loop_
_entity.id
_entity.type
_entity.pdbx_description
1 polymer ?
#
loop_
_entity_poly.entity_id
_entity_poly.type
_entity_poly.pdbx_seq_one_letter_code
_entity_poly.pdbx_strand_id
1 'polypeptide(L)'
;MTRHHRPLLMVSLLLLLLGLGACFEPPVLETLDLRFLRDGSFVVTSTVEVADADEKNQALARRMERVRQELETGSDAWGGRFASLEPVAERFAWEKQLGEIRRGTRSAVADEPRKLGAFFGDTSLAVSYEIRDGVAELSISPGAAGRATRRQRDVVEQTLETWSGDVAAYLREAGALWAYLDEHPDRAHSCLGTLFSDLLTDDVRAGLDPLDEDEQKRVKRLEEAMEKVMAVLLVAPGEDHSPDELSHLVYDPFPARLVVRLPGRPLERPEGFEVAEGGKALVAVGPGLWEALRSLEGRWLAPDPVLLYVRNNLKEPKALIDLDALAATPRRADPVPTADEVWQEIEGRLRPASLYQVAFAVEPDAEVTAEEIGWTP
;
A
#
# COMPACT_ATOMS: atom_id res chain seq x y z
N MET A 1 23.98 24.37 -49.87
CA MET A 1 24.65 24.12 -48.57
C MET A 1 23.92 24.93 -47.50
N THR A 2 22.89 24.35 -46.91
CA THR A 2 22.10 24.98 -45.85
C THR A 2 21.87 23.90 -44.80
N ARG A 3 22.61 23.99 -43.69
CA ARG A 3 22.47 23.11 -42.53
C ARG A 3 21.25 23.56 -41.74
N HIS A 4 20.23 22.72 -41.67
CA HIS A 4 19.15 22.86 -40.69
C HIS A 4 19.61 22.29 -39.35
N HIS A 5 19.87 23.17 -38.39
CA HIS A 5 19.96 22.83 -36.98
C HIS A 5 18.53 22.57 -36.46
N ARG A 6 18.24 21.32 -36.11
CA ARG A 6 17.05 20.94 -35.32
C ARG A 6 17.28 21.34 -33.84
N PRO A 7 16.31 21.93 -33.13
CA PRO A 7 16.45 22.21 -31.71
C PRO A 7 16.19 20.92 -30.91
N LEU A 8 17.22 20.46 -30.20
CA LEU A 8 17.23 19.27 -29.33
C LEU A 8 17.04 19.65 -27.85
N LEU A 9 16.34 20.76 -27.59
CA LEU A 9 16.35 21.45 -26.30
C LEU A 9 14.92 21.71 -25.81
N MET A 10 14.15 20.64 -25.55
CA MET A 10 12.89 20.77 -24.77
C MET A 10 12.36 19.45 -24.18
N VAL A 11 13.24 18.50 -23.84
CA VAL A 11 12.86 17.24 -23.16
C VAL A 11 13.42 17.14 -21.73
N SER A 12 14.30 18.06 -21.30
CA SER A 12 15.09 17.91 -20.08
C SER A 12 14.49 18.43 -18.77
N LEU A 13 13.20 18.81 -18.70
CA LEU A 13 12.62 19.29 -17.43
C LEU A 13 11.57 18.38 -16.78
N LEU A 14 10.98 17.41 -17.53
CA LEU A 14 9.99 16.47 -16.97
C LEU A 14 10.59 15.10 -16.59
N LEU A 15 11.66 14.66 -17.26
CA LEU A 15 12.39 13.43 -16.94
C LEU A 15 13.10 13.45 -15.56
N LEU A 16 13.14 14.60 -14.88
CA LEU A 16 13.76 14.74 -13.56
C LEU A 16 12.85 14.29 -12.39
N LEU A 17 11.55 14.04 -12.65
CA LEU A 17 10.63 13.49 -11.65
C LEU A 17 10.56 11.95 -11.66
N LEU A 18 10.96 11.30 -12.75
CA LEU A 18 10.97 9.84 -12.89
C LEU A 18 12.34 9.19 -12.61
N GLY A 19 13.43 9.97 -12.62
CA GLY A 19 14.81 9.47 -12.54
C GLY A 19 15.40 9.27 -11.14
N LEU A 20 14.63 9.51 -10.07
CA LEU A 20 15.04 9.25 -8.69
C LEU A 20 14.06 8.24 -8.13
N GLY A 21 14.57 7.09 -7.66
CA GLY A 21 13.79 5.90 -7.30
C GLY A 21 12.52 6.22 -6.52
N ALA A 22 11.40 6.34 -7.24
CA ALA A 22 10.08 6.44 -6.66
C ALA A 22 9.80 5.08 -6.00
N CYS A 23 10.18 4.96 -4.73
CA CYS A 23 9.63 3.92 -3.90
C CYS A 23 8.16 4.29 -3.77
N PHE A 24 7.27 3.46 -4.31
CA PHE A 24 5.82 3.59 -4.13
C PHE A 24 5.39 3.25 -2.70
N GLU A 25 6.35 2.94 -1.83
CA GLU A 25 6.15 2.79 -0.40
C GLU A 25 5.96 4.16 0.25
N PRO A 26 5.02 4.28 1.21
CA PRO A 26 4.85 5.51 1.95
C PRO A 26 6.14 5.83 2.74
N PRO A 27 6.52 7.12 2.87
CA PRO A 27 7.75 7.49 3.58
C PRO A 27 7.79 7.06 5.05
N VAL A 28 6.61 6.86 5.64
CA VAL A 28 6.44 6.25 6.97
C VAL A 28 5.40 5.15 6.84
N LEU A 29 5.82 3.91 7.07
CA LEU A 29 4.94 2.74 7.06
C LEU A 29 4.79 2.22 8.50
N GLU A 30 3.54 2.14 8.96
CA GLU A 30 3.22 1.56 10.26
C GLU A 30 2.44 0.25 10.08
N THR A 31 2.92 -0.81 10.74
CA THR A 31 2.27 -2.12 10.75
C THR A 31 2.04 -2.58 12.18
N LEU A 32 0.89 -3.20 12.44
CA LEU A 32 0.53 -3.81 13.70
C LEU A 32 0.25 -5.30 13.48
N ASP A 33 1.06 -6.15 14.10
CA ASP A 33 0.88 -7.60 14.11
C ASP A 33 0.30 -8.04 15.46
N LEU A 34 -0.84 -8.74 15.41
CA LEU A 34 -1.47 -9.40 16.54
C LEU A 34 -1.32 -10.90 16.36
N ARG A 35 -0.39 -11.51 17.08
CA ARG A 35 -0.16 -12.94 17.05
C ARG A 35 -0.79 -13.62 18.25
N PHE A 36 -1.79 -14.45 18.00
CA PHE A 36 -2.41 -15.27 19.03
C PHE A 36 -1.64 -16.58 19.20
N LEU A 37 -1.44 -16.95 20.46
CA LEU A 37 -0.70 -18.13 20.86
C LEU A 37 -1.65 -19.28 21.21
N ARG A 38 -1.14 -20.51 21.27
CA ARG A 38 -1.98 -21.70 21.49
C ARG A 38 -2.69 -21.70 22.83
N ASP A 39 -2.11 -21.12 23.87
CA ASP A 39 -2.71 -20.99 25.21
C ASP A 39 -3.76 -19.87 25.30
N GLY A 40 -3.91 -19.07 24.24
CA GLY A 40 -4.80 -17.92 24.22
C GLY A 40 -4.17 -16.60 24.67
N SER A 41 -2.90 -16.61 25.09
CA SER A 41 -2.12 -15.38 25.20
C SER A 41 -1.84 -14.79 23.80
N PHE A 42 -1.34 -13.56 23.75
CA PHE A 42 -1.04 -12.91 22.48
C PHE A 42 0.21 -12.03 22.54
N VAL A 43 0.85 -11.89 21.38
CA VAL A 43 1.95 -10.96 21.14
C VAL A 43 1.43 -9.82 20.27
N VAL A 44 1.66 -8.59 20.70
CA VAL A 44 1.42 -7.39 19.91
C VAL A 44 2.77 -6.87 19.44
N THR A 45 2.93 -6.67 18.13
CA THR A 45 4.13 -6.08 17.54
C THR A 45 3.76 -4.87 16.68
N SER A 46 4.24 -3.69 17.07
CA SER A 46 4.26 -2.49 16.23
C SER A 46 5.59 -2.43 15.50
N THR A 47 5.54 -2.17 14.19
CA THR A 47 6.70 -1.82 13.38
C THR A 47 6.45 -0.47 12.71
N VAL A 48 7.41 0.44 12.83
CA VAL A 48 7.43 1.72 12.12
C VAL A 48 8.68 1.74 11.26
N GLU A 49 8.49 1.78 9.94
CA GLU A 49 9.55 1.92 8.95
C GLU A 49 9.56 3.36 8.42
N VAL A 50 10.75 3.94 8.33
CA VAL A 50 10.98 5.32 7.90
C VAL A 50 11.95 5.30 6.73
N ALA A 51 11.49 5.78 5.57
CA ALA A 51 12.28 5.85 4.35
C ALA A 51 13.45 6.84 4.45
N ASP A 52 14.24 6.95 3.38
CA ASP A 52 15.21 8.03 3.20
C ASP A 52 14.46 9.34 3.03
N ALA A 53 14.91 10.41 3.70
CA ALA A 53 14.31 11.71 3.48
C ALA A 53 14.73 12.27 2.11
N ASP A 54 13.76 12.70 1.29
CA ASP A 54 14.07 13.58 0.16
C ASP A 54 14.38 14.98 0.71
N GLU A 55 15.67 15.36 0.68
CA GLU A 55 16.14 16.67 1.14
C GLU A 55 15.43 17.86 0.46
N LYS A 56 14.82 17.64 -0.71
CA LYS A 56 14.11 18.68 -1.45
C LYS A 56 12.74 19.00 -0.86
N ASN A 57 12.10 18.07 -0.13
CA ASN A 57 10.80 18.29 0.49
C ASN A 57 10.94 18.53 2.01
N GLN A 58 11.10 19.80 2.40
CA GLN A 58 11.29 20.21 3.80
C GLN A 58 10.10 19.88 4.73
N ALA A 59 8.87 19.77 4.20
CA ALA A 59 7.71 19.42 5.02
C ALA A 59 7.77 17.94 5.40
N LEU A 60 7.97 17.08 4.39
CA LEU A 60 8.19 15.65 4.58
C LEU A 60 9.40 15.35 5.48
N ALA A 61 10.56 15.96 5.22
CA ALA A 61 11.77 15.76 6.01
C ALA A 61 11.55 16.08 7.50
N ARG A 62 10.80 17.16 7.81
CA ARG A 62 10.43 17.51 9.19
C ARG A 62 9.50 16.51 9.83
N ARG A 63 8.55 15.94 9.09
CA ARG A 63 7.68 14.86 9.58
C ARG A 63 8.50 13.61 9.90
N MET A 64 9.37 13.18 8.99
CA MET A 64 10.18 11.98 9.17
C MET A 64 11.15 12.11 10.36
N GLU A 65 11.80 13.26 10.51
CA GLU A 65 12.67 13.51 11.65
C GLU A 65 11.91 13.49 12.99
N ARG A 66 10.71 14.07 13.01
CA ARG A 66 9.83 13.99 14.19
C ARG A 66 9.49 12.53 14.54
N VAL A 67 9.12 11.71 13.54
CA VAL A 67 8.83 10.29 13.75
C VAL A 67 10.05 9.55 14.31
N ARG A 68 11.25 9.80 13.77
CA ARG A 68 12.49 9.20 14.30
C ARG A 68 12.75 9.61 15.75
N GLN A 69 12.56 10.89 16.06
CA GLN A 69 12.72 11.39 17.42
C GLN A 69 11.71 10.73 18.38
N GLU A 70 10.43 10.62 17.98
CA GLU A 70 9.38 9.97 18.77
C GLU A 70 9.66 8.48 19.01
N LEU A 71 10.20 7.78 18.00
CA LEU A 71 10.67 6.40 18.14
C LEU A 71 11.86 6.31 19.10
N GLU A 72 12.82 7.24 19.03
CA GLU A 72 14.00 7.24 19.91
C GLU A 72 13.65 7.52 21.38
N THR A 73 12.68 8.40 21.63
CA THR A 73 12.22 8.77 22.98
C THR A 73 11.13 7.86 23.52
N GLY A 74 10.49 7.05 22.66
CA GLY A 74 9.30 6.27 23.01
C GLY A 74 8.07 7.14 23.30
N SER A 75 8.04 8.36 22.76
CA SER A 75 6.91 9.30 22.93
C SER A 75 5.88 9.22 21.80
N ASP A 76 6.01 8.24 20.93
CA ASP A 76 5.03 7.94 19.89
C ASP A 76 3.71 7.41 20.48
N ALA A 77 2.67 7.31 19.65
CA ALA A 77 1.37 6.79 20.09
C ALA A 77 1.45 5.33 20.57
N TRP A 78 2.36 4.53 20.00
CA TRP A 78 2.63 3.16 20.45
C TRP A 78 3.19 3.14 21.88
N GLY A 79 4.06 4.10 22.22
CA GLY A 79 4.40 4.59 23.55
C GLY A 79 3.36 4.25 24.63
N GLY A 80 2.23 4.94 24.54
CA GLY A 80 1.12 4.83 25.49
C GLY A 80 0.33 3.53 25.41
N ARG A 81 0.09 2.99 24.20
CA ARG A 81 -0.69 1.75 24.01
C ARG A 81 -0.01 0.52 24.59
N PHE A 82 1.29 0.40 24.41
CA PHE A 82 2.05 -0.69 25.03
C PHE A 82 2.12 -0.53 26.55
N ALA A 83 2.18 0.71 27.06
CA ALA A 83 2.11 0.95 28.50
C ALA A 83 0.73 0.56 29.10
N SER A 84 -0.37 0.80 28.38
CA SER A 84 -1.72 0.41 28.83
C SER A 84 -1.98 -1.09 28.77
N LEU A 85 -1.15 -1.85 28.04
CA LEU A 85 -1.25 -3.30 27.94
C LEU A 85 -0.83 -4.02 29.24
N GLU A 86 0.02 -3.40 30.06
CA GLU A 86 0.66 -4.04 31.22
C GLU A 86 1.25 -5.43 30.88
N PRO A 87 2.24 -5.47 29.96
CA PRO A 87 2.71 -6.74 29.40
C PRO A 87 3.57 -7.54 30.37
N VAL A 88 3.54 -8.86 30.22
CA VAL A 88 4.39 -9.80 30.97
C VAL A 88 5.85 -9.65 30.57
N ALA A 89 6.07 -9.41 29.28
CA ALA A 89 7.37 -9.15 28.71
C ALA A 89 7.24 -8.13 27.59
N GLU A 90 8.27 -7.30 27.42
CA GLU A 90 8.33 -6.29 26.39
C GLU A 90 9.74 -6.24 25.78
N ARG A 91 9.80 -6.06 24.46
CA ARG A 91 11.02 -5.89 23.70
C ARG A 91 10.90 -4.65 22.82
N PHE A 92 11.97 -3.87 22.78
CA PHE A 92 12.12 -2.76 21.88
C PHE A 92 13.42 -2.86 21.11
N ALA A 93 13.37 -2.56 19.82
CA ALA A 93 14.52 -2.60 18.93
C ALA A 93 14.46 -1.46 17.92
N TRP A 94 15.64 -0.96 17.55
CA TRP A 94 15.80 -0.02 16.45
C TRP A 94 16.88 -0.50 15.51
N GLU A 95 16.66 -0.25 14.23
CA GLU A 95 17.67 -0.41 13.20
C GLU A 95 18.03 0.97 12.65
N LYS A 96 19.33 1.27 12.65
CA LYS A 96 19.86 2.53 12.12
C LYS A 96 20.62 2.26 10.83
N GLN A 97 20.42 3.13 9.83
CA GLN A 97 21.20 3.15 8.60
C GLN A 97 21.84 4.53 8.50
N LEU A 98 23.17 4.56 8.34
CA LEU A 98 23.96 5.81 8.30
C LEU A 98 23.72 6.74 9.51
N GLY A 99 23.38 6.17 10.67
CA GLY A 99 23.15 6.91 11.92
C GLY A 99 21.69 7.33 12.16
N GLU A 100 20.80 7.18 11.18
CA GLU A 100 19.37 7.52 11.30
C GLU A 100 18.53 6.27 11.55
N ILE A 101 17.47 6.38 12.38
CA ILE A 101 16.51 5.29 12.59
C ILE A 101 15.73 5.05 11.30
N ARG A 102 15.77 3.80 10.81
CA ARG A 102 14.99 3.32 9.66
C ARG A 102 13.86 2.41 10.05
N ARG A 103 14.01 1.70 11.16
CA ARG A 103 12.99 0.80 11.67
C ARG A 103 12.96 0.89 13.18
N GLY A 104 11.77 1.12 13.73
CA GLY A 104 11.47 0.89 15.13
C GLY A 104 10.54 -0.32 15.25
N THR A 105 10.82 -1.20 16.21
CA THR A 105 9.96 -2.35 16.49
C THR A 105 9.73 -2.46 17.99
N ARG A 106 8.46 -2.45 18.39
CA ARG A 106 8.02 -2.64 19.76
C ARG A 106 7.14 -3.86 19.84
N SER A 107 7.49 -4.81 20.69
CA SER A 107 6.77 -6.07 20.85
C SER A 107 6.48 -6.33 22.31
N ALA A 108 5.29 -6.87 22.61
CA ALA A 108 4.91 -7.19 23.97
C ALA A 108 4.05 -8.45 24.04
N VAL A 109 4.22 -9.21 25.11
CA VAL A 109 3.43 -10.41 25.42
C VAL A 109 2.39 -10.05 26.48
N ALA A 110 1.14 -10.38 26.20
CA ALA A 110 0.04 -10.26 27.14
C ALA A 110 -0.63 -11.63 27.34
N ASP A 111 -0.85 -11.97 28.61
CA ASP A 111 -1.37 -13.24 29.10
C ASP A 111 -2.88 -13.23 29.36
N GLU A 112 -3.50 -12.05 29.39
CA GLU A 112 -4.93 -11.90 29.66
C GLU A 112 -5.69 -11.38 28.43
N PRO A 113 -6.70 -12.12 27.91
CA PRO A 113 -7.45 -11.70 26.73
C PRO A 113 -8.05 -10.29 26.81
N ARG A 114 -8.55 -9.90 27.98
CA ARG A 114 -9.16 -8.58 28.24
C ARG A 114 -8.21 -7.40 28.01
N LYS A 115 -6.88 -7.61 28.08
CA LYS A 115 -5.89 -6.54 27.88
C LYS A 115 -5.88 -6.01 26.45
N LEU A 116 -6.35 -6.81 25.47
CA LEU A 116 -6.40 -6.37 24.07
C LEU A 116 -7.34 -5.17 23.88
N GLY A 117 -8.48 -5.13 24.59
CA GLY A 117 -9.38 -3.98 24.54
C GLY A 117 -8.72 -2.70 25.06
N ALA A 118 -7.91 -2.79 26.12
CA ALA A 118 -7.20 -1.65 26.70
C ALA A 118 -6.09 -1.11 25.78
N PHE A 119 -5.45 -1.98 24.98
CA PHE A 119 -4.44 -1.59 24.00
C PHE A 119 -5.00 -0.62 22.93
N PHE A 120 -6.27 -0.80 22.55
CA PHE A 120 -6.96 0.04 21.58
C PHE A 120 -7.82 1.14 22.24
N GLY A 121 -7.72 1.34 23.56
CA GLY A 121 -8.59 2.22 24.33
C GLY A 121 -8.50 3.72 23.99
N ASP A 122 -7.44 4.14 23.27
CA ASP A 122 -7.26 5.50 22.75
C ASP A 122 -7.82 5.67 21.32
N THR A 123 -8.32 4.59 20.71
CA THR A 123 -8.88 4.58 19.36
C THR A 123 -10.41 4.56 19.40
N SER A 124 -11.05 4.68 18.23
CA SER A 124 -12.49 4.48 18.09
C SER A 124 -12.90 3.02 17.87
N LEU A 125 -11.96 2.07 18.00
CA LEU A 125 -12.24 0.64 17.84
C LEU A 125 -12.85 0.06 19.12
N ALA A 126 -13.96 -0.66 18.98
CA ALA A 126 -14.43 -1.57 20.02
C ALA A 126 -13.80 -2.94 19.79
N VAL A 127 -12.86 -3.34 20.65
CA VAL A 127 -12.14 -4.61 20.54
C VAL A 127 -12.49 -5.52 21.70
N SER A 128 -12.92 -6.74 21.38
CA SER A 128 -13.14 -7.82 22.34
C SER A 128 -12.35 -9.05 21.93
N TYR A 129 -11.67 -9.65 22.89
CA TYR A 129 -11.01 -10.93 22.74
C TYR A 129 -11.37 -11.81 23.92
N GLU A 130 -12.07 -12.91 23.63
CA GLU A 130 -12.63 -13.80 24.64
C GLU A 130 -12.30 -15.25 24.34
N ILE A 131 -12.18 -16.06 25.39
CA ILE A 131 -11.93 -17.50 25.29
C ILE A 131 -13.02 -18.23 26.07
N ARG A 132 -13.71 -19.16 25.41
CA ARG A 132 -14.78 -19.99 26.00
C ARG A 132 -14.68 -21.40 25.44
N ASP A 133 -14.65 -22.40 26.32
CA ASP A 133 -14.68 -23.82 25.96
C ASP A 133 -13.63 -24.24 24.90
N GLY A 134 -12.39 -23.72 25.00
CA GLY A 134 -11.29 -24.01 24.06
C GLY A 134 -11.40 -23.28 22.72
N VAL A 135 -12.33 -22.34 22.59
CA VAL A 135 -12.49 -21.47 21.42
C VAL A 135 -12.20 -20.04 21.81
N ALA A 136 -11.32 -19.40 21.05
CA ALA A 136 -11.03 -17.99 21.17
C ALA A 136 -11.72 -17.22 20.04
N GLU A 137 -12.27 -16.06 20.36
CA GLU A 137 -12.93 -15.17 19.41
C GLU A 137 -12.35 -13.77 19.52
N LEU A 138 -11.87 -13.24 18.40
CA LEU A 138 -11.52 -11.83 18.23
C LEU A 138 -12.65 -11.15 17.47
N SER A 139 -13.14 -10.04 18.01
CA SER A 139 -14.07 -9.14 17.32
C SER A 139 -13.58 -7.71 17.45
N ILE A 140 -13.50 -7.02 16.32
CA ILE A 140 -13.15 -5.60 16.21
C ILE A 140 -14.23 -4.89 15.42
N SER A 141 -14.90 -3.93 16.05
CA SER A 141 -15.92 -3.10 15.43
C SER A 141 -15.43 -1.66 15.32
N PRO A 142 -15.23 -1.14 14.11
CA PRO A 142 -14.90 0.27 13.92
C PRO A 142 -15.98 1.21 14.44
N GLY A 143 -15.57 2.20 15.24
CA GLY A 143 -16.39 3.36 15.54
C GLY A 143 -16.30 4.44 14.46
N ALA A 144 -16.73 5.66 14.78
CA ALA A 144 -16.55 6.79 13.88
C ALA A 144 -15.05 7.07 13.67
N ALA A 145 -14.63 7.19 12.41
CA ALA A 145 -13.24 7.53 12.08
C ALA A 145 -12.87 8.88 12.72
N GLY A 146 -11.83 8.90 13.56
CA GLY A 146 -11.44 10.08 14.35
C GLY A 146 -10.02 10.59 14.09
N ARG A 147 -9.22 9.87 13.30
CA ARG A 147 -7.78 10.16 13.11
C ARG A 147 -7.53 11.43 12.27
N ALA A 148 -8.28 11.60 11.18
CA ALA A 148 -8.14 12.77 10.32
C ALA A 148 -8.84 14.02 10.86
N THR A 149 -8.13 15.15 10.78
CA THR A 149 -8.67 16.50 10.96
C THR A 149 -9.68 16.84 9.85
N ARG A 150 -10.52 17.86 10.08
CA ARG A 150 -11.47 18.35 9.06
C ARG A 150 -10.75 18.75 7.75
N ARG A 151 -9.63 19.49 7.86
CA ARG A 151 -8.84 19.89 6.70
C ARG A 151 -8.35 18.69 5.88
N GLN A 152 -7.87 17.64 6.55
CA GLN A 152 -7.43 16.43 5.85
C GLN A 152 -8.58 15.73 5.13
N ARG A 153 -9.78 15.71 5.71
CA ARG A 153 -10.98 15.17 5.04
C ARG A 153 -11.36 15.97 3.80
N ASP A 154 -11.37 17.31 3.91
CA ASP A 154 -11.67 18.19 2.78
C ASP A 154 -10.65 17.97 1.63
N VAL A 155 -9.37 17.80 1.96
CA VAL A 155 -8.31 17.49 0.97
C VAL A 155 -8.54 16.13 0.30
N VAL A 156 -8.87 15.09 1.07
CA VAL A 156 -9.14 13.75 0.52
C VAL A 156 -10.38 13.75 -0.37
N GLU A 157 -11.44 14.46 0.01
CA GLU A 157 -12.65 14.61 -0.82
C GLU A 157 -12.33 15.28 -2.17
N GLN A 158 -11.60 16.39 -2.16
CA GLN A 158 -11.17 17.07 -3.38
C GLN A 158 -10.20 16.20 -4.22
N THR A 159 -9.33 15.45 -3.56
CA THR A 159 -8.42 14.51 -4.22
C THR A 159 -9.23 13.43 -4.93
N LEU A 160 -10.22 12.84 -4.27
CA LEU A 160 -11.06 11.79 -4.85
C LEU A 160 -11.78 12.30 -6.11
N GLU A 161 -12.20 13.58 -6.13
CA GLU A 161 -12.80 14.22 -7.32
C GLU A 161 -11.85 14.24 -8.51
N THR A 162 -10.69 14.84 -8.26
CA THR A 162 -9.71 15.09 -9.31
C THR A 162 -9.14 13.78 -9.81
N TRP A 163 -8.77 12.89 -8.88
CA TRP A 163 -8.12 11.63 -9.17
C TRP A 163 -9.04 10.63 -9.86
N SER A 164 -10.34 10.60 -9.54
CA SER A 164 -11.31 9.77 -10.29
C SER A 164 -11.40 10.20 -11.76
N GLY A 165 -11.28 11.51 -12.03
CA GLY A 165 -11.14 12.04 -13.39
C GLY A 165 -9.86 11.58 -14.10
N ASP A 166 -8.73 11.58 -13.39
CA ASP A 166 -7.45 11.10 -13.92
C ASP A 166 -7.46 9.59 -14.21
N VAL A 167 -8.06 8.78 -13.32
CA VAL A 167 -8.24 7.34 -13.53
C VAL A 167 -9.14 7.07 -14.73
N ALA A 168 -10.26 7.78 -14.89
CA ALA A 168 -11.13 7.63 -16.07
C ALA A 168 -10.40 8.03 -17.38
N ALA A 169 -9.56 9.06 -17.34
CA ALA A 169 -8.72 9.43 -18.48
C ALA A 169 -7.67 8.35 -18.80
N TYR A 170 -7.00 7.81 -17.78
CA TYR A 170 -6.08 6.70 -17.91
C TYR A 170 -6.72 5.47 -18.56
N LEU A 171 -7.87 5.02 -18.06
CA LEU A 171 -8.59 3.87 -18.60
C LEU A 171 -8.96 4.07 -20.08
N ARG A 172 -9.27 5.31 -20.48
CA ARG A 172 -9.53 5.68 -21.87
C ARG A 172 -8.30 5.54 -22.76
N GLU A 173 -7.18 6.13 -22.35
CA GLU A 173 -5.95 6.10 -23.15
C GLU A 173 -5.37 4.67 -23.21
N ALA A 174 -5.47 3.91 -22.12
CA ALA A 174 -5.06 2.52 -22.09
C ALA A 174 -5.94 1.66 -23.00
N GLY A 175 -7.26 1.84 -22.94
CA GLY A 175 -8.18 1.16 -23.85
C GLY A 175 -7.93 1.50 -25.32
N ALA A 176 -7.59 2.77 -25.63
CA ALA A 176 -7.24 3.19 -26.98
C ALA A 176 -5.94 2.56 -27.50
N LEU A 177 -4.95 2.35 -26.62
CA LEU A 177 -3.74 1.62 -26.97
C LEU A 177 -4.05 0.12 -27.14
N TRP A 178 -4.86 -0.49 -26.27
CA TRP A 178 -5.19 -1.92 -26.36
C TRP A 178 -5.94 -2.24 -27.65
N ALA A 179 -6.91 -1.42 -28.02
CA ALA A 179 -7.61 -1.57 -29.30
C ALA A 179 -6.65 -1.49 -30.50
N TYR A 180 -5.69 -0.55 -30.46
CA TYR A 180 -4.67 -0.43 -31.51
C TYR A 180 -3.79 -1.69 -31.59
N LEU A 181 -3.34 -2.20 -30.44
CA LEU A 181 -2.48 -3.40 -30.37
C LEU A 181 -3.20 -4.70 -30.70
N ASP A 182 -4.52 -4.75 -30.59
CA ASP A 182 -5.31 -5.90 -31.04
C ASP A 182 -5.48 -5.89 -32.56
N GLU A 183 -5.56 -4.71 -33.18
CA GLU A 183 -5.53 -4.55 -34.63
C GLU A 183 -4.11 -4.74 -35.21
N HIS A 184 -3.06 -4.45 -34.43
CA HIS A 184 -1.65 -4.44 -34.84
C HIS A 184 -0.78 -5.23 -33.84
N PRO A 185 -0.98 -6.56 -33.72
CA PRO A 185 -0.34 -7.37 -32.68
C PRO A 185 1.18 -7.43 -32.80
N ASP A 186 1.74 -7.25 -34.00
CA ASP A 186 3.18 -7.17 -34.24
C ASP A 186 3.82 -5.92 -33.61
N ARG A 187 3.03 -4.87 -33.36
CA ARG A 187 3.50 -3.60 -32.75
C ARG A 187 3.45 -3.61 -31.22
N ALA A 188 2.86 -4.64 -30.62
CA ALA A 188 2.73 -4.76 -29.17
C ALA A 188 4.08 -4.74 -28.46
N HIS A 189 5.09 -5.45 -28.99
CA HIS A 189 6.41 -5.51 -28.40
C HIS A 189 7.07 -4.13 -28.32
N SER A 190 7.06 -3.33 -29.40
CA SER A 190 7.67 -1.99 -29.39
C SER A 190 6.89 -0.98 -28.55
N CYS A 191 5.56 -0.98 -28.62
CA CYS A 191 4.74 -0.03 -27.87
C CYS A 191 4.83 -0.28 -26.36
N LEU A 192 4.65 -1.53 -25.93
CA LEU A 192 4.76 -1.92 -24.52
C LEU A 192 6.22 -1.80 -24.04
N GLY A 193 7.18 -2.15 -24.89
CA GLY A 193 8.60 -2.03 -24.56
C GLY A 193 9.04 -0.59 -24.34
N THR A 194 8.46 0.35 -25.10
CA THR A 194 8.67 1.80 -24.89
C THR A 194 7.98 2.27 -23.62
N LEU A 195 6.72 1.85 -23.39
CA LEU A 195 5.93 2.23 -22.21
C LEU A 195 6.59 1.79 -20.89
N PHE A 196 7.18 0.59 -20.86
CA PHE A 196 7.83 0.01 -19.68
C PHE A 196 9.36 0.03 -19.78
N SER A 197 9.93 1.00 -20.50
CA SER A 197 11.34 0.97 -20.86
C SER A 197 12.30 0.92 -19.67
N ASP A 198 11.92 1.45 -18.51
CA ASP A 198 12.67 1.45 -17.24
C ASP A 198 12.66 0.08 -16.52
N LEU A 199 11.74 -0.81 -16.89
CA LEU A 199 11.59 -2.16 -16.35
C LEU A 199 12.17 -3.25 -17.28
N LEU A 200 12.98 -2.83 -18.26
CA LEU A 200 13.65 -3.71 -19.22
C LEU A 200 15.17 -3.62 -19.10
N THR A 201 15.86 -4.67 -19.54
CA THR A 201 17.31 -4.64 -19.72
C THR A 201 17.70 -3.74 -20.89
N ASP A 202 18.93 -3.22 -20.87
CA ASP A 202 19.44 -2.39 -21.95
C ASP A 202 19.46 -3.12 -23.31
N ASP A 203 19.74 -4.43 -23.31
CA ASP A 203 19.74 -5.27 -24.51
C ASP A 203 18.34 -5.37 -25.14
N VAL A 204 17.31 -5.60 -24.32
CA VAL A 204 15.92 -5.64 -24.80
C VAL A 204 15.50 -4.26 -25.31
N ARG A 205 15.84 -3.18 -24.58
CA ARG A 205 15.52 -1.81 -24.99
C ARG A 205 16.17 -1.43 -26.32
N ALA A 206 17.42 -1.84 -26.54
CA ALA A 206 18.15 -1.57 -27.77
C ALA A 206 17.60 -2.33 -28.99
N GLY A 207 16.90 -3.45 -28.76
CA GLY A 207 16.27 -4.28 -29.78
C GLY A 207 14.86 -3.86 -30.20
N LEU A 208 14.28 -2.81 -29.60
CA LEU A 208 12.92 -2.37 -29.94
C LEU A 208 12.88 -1.69 -31.31
N ASP A 209 11.92 -2.09 -32.15
CA ASP A 209 11.66 -1.36 -33.40
C ASP A 209 11.18 0.06 -33.09
N PRO A 210 11.60 1.07 -33.86
CA PRO A 210 11.18 2.45 -33.64
C PRO A 210 9.66 2.58 -33.80
N LEU A 211 9.07 3.41 -32.96
CA LEU A 211 7.66 3.80 -33.04
C LEU A 211 7.46 4.88 -34.11
N ASP A 212 6.35 4.80 -34.84
CA ASP A 212 5.89 5.89 -35.72
C ASP A 212 5.30 7.08 -34.92
N GLU A 213 4.91 8.15 -35.62
CA GLU A 213 4.39 9.35 -34.96
C GLU A 213 3.06 9.12 -34.22
N ASP A 214 2.20 8.22 -34.69
CA ASP A 214 0.91 7.93 -34.03
C ASP A 214 1.12 7.03 -32.82
N GLU A 215 1.96 6.00 -32.94
CA GLU A 215 2.36 5.11 -31.84
C GLU A 215 3.02 5.88 -30.71
N GLN A 216 4.00 6.75 -31.02
CA GLN A 216 4.65 7.60 -30.03
C GLN A 216 3.63 8.46 -29.27
N LYS A 217 2.65 9.01 -29.99
CA LYS A 217 1.61 9.86 -29.39
C LYS A 217 0.70 9.06 -28.47
N ARG A 218 0.34 7.82 -28.80
CA ARG A 218 -0.49 6.94 -27.96
C ARG A 218 0.25 6.52 -26.70
N VAL A 219 1.48 6.02 -26.86
CA VAL A 219 2.32 5.61 -25.72
C VAL A 219 2.53 6.78 -24.78
N LYS A 220 2.88 7.96 -25.29
CA LYS A 220 3.08 9.16 -24.49
C LYS A 220 1.81 9.61 -23.73
N ARG A 221 0.64 9.58 -24.38
CA ARG A 221 -0.62 9.93 -23.72
C ARG A 221 -0.95 8.97 -22.59
N LEU A 222 -0.70 7.68 -22.79
CA LEU A 222 -0.88 6.68 -21.76
C LEU A 222 0.11 6.91 -20.61
N GLU A 223 1.40 7.10 -20.90
CA GLU A 223 2.44 7.41 -19.91
C GLU A 223 2.04 8.63 -19.04
N GLU A 224 1.67 9.75 -19.66
CA GLU A 224 1.19 10.95 -18.96
C GLU A 224 -0.05 10.69 -18.10
N ALA A 225 -0.94 9.79 -18.53
CA ALA A 225 -2.12 9.42 -17.74
C ALA A 225 -1.77 8.48 -16.58
N MET A 226 -0.83 7.54 -16.79
CA MET A 226 -0.30 6.65 -15.75
C MET A 226 0.36 7.46 -14.64
N GLU A 227 1.17 8.45 -14.99
CA GLU A 227 1.83 9.35 -14.03
C GLU A 227 0.82 10.03 -13.09
N LYS A 228 -0.30 10.54 -13.63
CA LYS A 228 -1.34 11.19 -12.82
C LYS A 228 -2.04 10.22 -11.88
N VAL A 229 -2.29 8.99 -12.34
CA VAL A 229 -2.88 7.96 -11.46
C VAL A 229 -1.90 7.60 -10.33
N MET A 230 -0.61 7.42 -10.65
CA MET A 230 0.41 7.07 -9.67
C MET A 230 0.77 8.21 -8.71
N ALA A 231 0.48 9.47 -9.07
CA ALA A 231 0.76 10.63 -8.23
C ALA A 231 0.09 10.57 -6.84
N VAL A 232 -0.99 9.78 -6.69
CA VAL A 232 -1.65 9.53 -5.41
C VAL A 232 -0.73 8.89 -4.36
N LEU A 233 0.28 8.14 -4.82
CA LEU A 233 1.27 7.45 -3.98
C LEU A 233 2.46 8.34 -3.60
N LEU A 234 2.58 9.52 -4.22
CA LEU A 234 3.74 10.38 -4.09
C LEU A 234 3.42 11.59 -3.18
N VAL A 235 4.39 11.99 -2.37
CA VAL A 235 4.27 13.21 -1.57
C VAL A 235 4.61 14.42 -2.44
N ALA A 236 3.62 15.27 -2.70
CA ALA A 236 3.80 16.48 -3.49
C ALA A 236 4.81 17.45 -2.81
N PRO A 237 5.56 18.27 -3.57
CA PRO A 237 6.47 19.25 -3.00
C PRO A 237 5.77 20.21 -2.04
N GLY A 238 6.29 20.32 -0.81
CA GLY A 238 5.74 21.20 0.23
C GLY A 238 4.66 20.57 1.10
N GLU A 239 4.16 19.40 0.73
CA GLU A 239 3.27 18.58 1.55
C GLU A 239 4.08 17.56 2.37
N ASP A 240 3.50 17.06 3.46
CA ASP A 240 4.11 16.06 4.34
C ASP A 240 3.47 14.67 4.23
N HIS A 241 2.36 14.52 3.52
CA HIS A 241 1.69 13.24 3.24
C HIS A 241 1.34 13.14 1.76
N SER A 242 1.38 11.92 1.23
CA SER A 242 0.76 11.60 -0.07
C SER A 242 -0.77 11.58 0.07
N PRO A 243 -1.51 11.76 -1.03
CA PRO A 243 -2.96 11.62 -0.99
C PRO A 243 -3.44 10.24 -0.51
N ASP A 244 -2.71 9.16 -0.84
CA ASP A 244 -3.01 7.82 -0.36
C ASP A 244 -2.85 7.69 1.16
N GLU A 245 -1.75 8.19 1.74
CA GLU A 245 -1.57 8.27 3.20
C GLU A 245 -2.69 9.06 3.89
N LEU A 246 -3.12 10.18 3.30
CA LEU A 246 -4.25 10.96 3.84
C LEU A 246 -5.56 10.15 3.79
N SER A 247 -5.77 9.36 2.75
CA SER A 247 -6.94 8.49 2.66
C SER A 247 -6.97 7.44 3.77
N HIS A 248 -5.82 6.86 4.11
CA HIS A 248 -5.68 5.98 5.28
C HIS A 248 -6.00 6.73 6.59
N LEU A 249 -5.61 7.99 6.76
CA LEU A 249 -5.99 8.74 7.96
C LEU A 249 -7.51 9.01 8.06
N VAL A 250 -8.19 9.14 6.92
CA VAL A 250 -9.62 9.47 6.85
C VAL A 250 -10.50 8.24 7.02
N TYR A 251 -10.16 7.16 6.33
CA TYR A 251 -10.99 5.96 6.22
C TYR A 251 -10.48 4.80 7.08
N ASP A 252 -9.18 4.78 7.39
CA ASP A 252 -8.43 3.87 8.26
C ASP A 252 -8.99 3.70 9.68
N PRO A 253 -9.84 2.72 10.05
CA PRO A 253 -10.26 2.64 11.45
C PRO A 253 -9.12 2.18 12.36
N PHE A 254 -8.15 1.44 11.83
CA PHE A 254 -6.99 0.97 12.56
C PHE A 254 -5.94 2.07 12.65
N PRO A 255 -5.15 2.11 13.74
CA PRO A 255 -4.05 3.05 13.85
C PRO A 255 -2.90 2.77 12.87
N ALA A 256 -2.78 1.53 12.40
CA ALA A 256 -1.79 1.06 11.45
C ALA A 256 -2.33 -0.19 10.73
N ARG A 257 -1.63 -0.63 9.67
CA ARG A 257 -2.02 -1.82 8.92
C ARG A 257 -2.03 -3.05 9.83
N LEU A 258 -3.22 -3.62 10.05
CA LEU A 258 -3.42 -4.74 10.96
C LEU A 258 -3.22 -6.08 10.26
N VAL A 259 -2.36 -6.91 10.85
CA VAL A 259 -2.20 -8.33 10.53
C VAL A 259 -2.50 -9.15 11.78
N VAL A 260 -3.41 -10.11 11.67
CA VAL A 260 -3.74 -11.07 12.72
C VAL A 260 -3.16 -12.44 12.36
N ARG A 261 -2.32 -12.99 13.24
CA ARG A 261 -1.73 -14.32 13.07
C ARG A 261 -2.35 -15.29 14.06
N LEU A 262 -2.92 -16.37 13.54
CA LEU A 262 -3.61 -17.38 14.32
C LEU A 262 -2.68 -18.58 14.62
N PRO A 263 -2.83 -19.24 15.77
CA PRO A 263 -2.06 -20.45 16.08
C PRO A 263 -2.47 -21.64 15.17
N GLY A 264 -3.73 -21.65 14.72
CA GLY A 264 -4.33 -22.64 13.84
C GLY A 264 -5.11 -22.01 12.68
N ARG A 265 -5.84 -22.84 11.93
CA ARG A 265 -6.80 -22.34 10.93
C ARG A 265 -8.03 -21.78 11.66
N PRO A 266 -8.70 -20.76 11.08
CA PRO A 266 -9.95 -20.28 11.65
C PRO A 266 -11.02 -21.37 11.58
N LEU A 267 -11.90 -21.40 12.58
CA LEU A 267 -13.01 -22.36 12.66
C LEU A 267 -14.10 -22.08 11.62
N GLU A 268 -14.28 -20.80 11.31
CA GLU A 268 -15.24 -20.28 10.33
C GLU A 268 -14.53 -19.35 9.34
N ARG A 269 -15.25 -18.90 8.31
CA ARG A 269 -14.69 -17.90 7.38
C ARG A 269 -14.54 -16.57 8.12
N PRO A 270 -13.33 -15.99 8.20
CA PRO A 270 -13.14 -14.68 8.83
C PRO A 270 -13.96 -13.59 8.13
N GLU A 271 -14.54 -12.68 8.91
CA GLU A 271 -15.24 -11.49 8.43
C GLU A 271 -14.30 -10.27 8.46
N GLY A 272 -14.32 -9.44 7.43
CA GLY A 272 -13.49 -8.23 7.35
C GLY A 272 -12.01 -8.46 7.03
N PHE A 273 -11.56 -9.71 6.91
CA PHE A 273 -10.15 -10.05 6.65
C PHE A 273 -9.92 -10.68 5.27
N GLU A 274 -8.79 -10.33 4.66
CA GLU A 274 -8.17 -11.11 3.59
C GLU A 274 -7.31 -12.22 4.19
N VAL A 275 -7.45 -13.44 3.64
CA VAL A 275 -6.73 -14.62 4.14
C VAL A 275 -5.42 -14.81 3.37
N ALA A 276 -4.30 -14.79 4.08
CA ALA A 276 -2.95 -14.98 3.57
C ALA A 276 -2.26 -16.23 4.19
N GLU A 277 -1.05 -16.55 3.70
CA GLU A 277 -0.14 -17.56 4.26
C GLU A 277 -0.81 -18.89 4.66
N GLY A 278 -1.51 -19.53 3.71
CA GLY A 278 -2.09 -20.86 3.94
C GLY A 278 -3.24 -20.91 4.97
N GLY A 279 -3.83 -19.75 5.30
CA GLY A 279 -5.01 -19.65 6.17
C GLY A 279 -4.73 -19.20 7.60
N LYS A 280 -3.49 -18.79 7.92
CA LYS A 280 -3.10 -18.43 9.30
C LYS A 280 -2.81 -16.95 9.51
N ALA A 281 -2.49 -16.21 8.46
CA ALA A 281 -2.35 -14.77 8.51
C ALA A 281 -3.60 -14.13 7.92
N LEU A 282 -4.18 -13.18 8.65
CA LEU A 282 -5.36 -12.44 8.27
C LEU A 282 -4.99 -10.97 8.18
N VAL A 283 -5.12 -10.37 7.00
CA VAL A 283 -4.85 -8.95 6.81
C VAL A 283 -6.18 -8.23 6.88
N ALA A 284 -6.32 -7.25 7.77
CA ALA A 284 -7.51 -6.43 7.79
C ALA A 284 -7.63 -5.72 6.44
N VAL A 285 -8.79 -5.81 5.80
CA VAL A 285 -9.02 -5.12 4.52
C VAL A 285 -9.09 -3.63 4.80
N GLY A 286 -7.94 -2.98 4.64
CA GLY A 286 -7.76 -1.56 4.91
C GLY A 286 -8.15 -0.72 3.69
N PRO A 287 -8.86 0.40 3.90
CA PRO A 287 -9.10 1.39 2.85
C PRO A 287 -7.84 2.21 2.57
N GLY A 288 -7.56 2.38 1.28
CA GLY A 288 -6.55 3.26 0.70
C GLY A 288 -6.97 3.58 -0.73
N LEU A 289 -6.60 4.74 -1.27
CA LEU A 289 -6.95 5.09 -2.66
C LEU A 289 -6.34 4.08 -3.63
N TRP A 290 -5.08 3.71 -3.40
CA TRP A 290 -4.38 2.75 -4.21
C TRP A 290 -4.94 1.33 -4.08
N GLU A 291 -5.20 0.86 -2.85
CA GLU A 291 -5.86 -0.42 -2.58
C GLU A 291 -7.24 -0.49 -3.24
N ALA A 292 -8.01 0.60 -3.20
CA ALA A 292 -9.31 0.70 -3.84
C ALA A 292 -9.18 0.49 -5.35
N LEU A 293 -8.26 1.19 -6.02
CA LEU A 293 -8.01 1.00 -7.46
C LEU A 293 -7.52 -0.43 -7.77
N ARG A 294 -6.56 -0.95 -6.99
CA ARG A 294 -6.03 -2.32 -7.16
C ARG A 294 -7.14 -3.37 -7.03
N SER A 295 -8.09 -3.17 -6.12
CA SER A 295 -9.22 -4.08 -5.93
C SER A 295 -10.23 -4.09 -7.10
N LEU A 296 -10.06 -3.17 -8.06
CA LEU A 296 -10.80 -3.08 -9.31
C LEU A 296 -9.99 -3.63 -10.50
N GLU A 297 -8.84 -4.26 -10.26
CA GLU A 297 -8.01 -4.90 -11.30
C GLU A 297 -8.86 -5.84 -12.15
N GLY A 298 -8.73 -5.68 -13.48
CA GLY A 298 -9.49 -6.46 -14.44
C GLY A 298 -10.93 -5.99 -14.62
N ARG A 299 -11.48 -5.05 -13.84
CA ARG A 299 -12.88 -4.64 -14.02
C ARG A 299 -13.14 -3.95 -15.36
N TRP A 300 -12.27 -3.01 -15.74
CA TRP A 300 -12.41 -2.22 -16.97
C TRP A 300 -11.28 -2.47 -17.97
N LEU A 301 -10.13 -2.89 -17.47
CA LEU A 301 -8.90 -3.01 -18.23
C LEU A 301 -8.13 -4.24 -17.77
N ALA A 302 -7.65 -5.06 -18.71
CA ALA A 302 -6.76 -6.18 -18.45
C ALA A 302 -5.81 -6.40 -19.64
N PRO A 303 -4.49 -6.61 -19.42
CA PRO A 303 -3.77 -6.29 -18.19
C PRO A 303 -3.85 -4.78 -17.89
N ASP A 304 -3.63 -4.40 -16.63
CA ASP A 304 -3.61 -3.00 -16.17
C ASP A 304 -2.16 -2.48 -16.12
N PRO A 305 -1.76 -1.56 -17.02
CA PRO A 305 -0.40 -1.00 -17.06
C PRO A 305 0.08 -0.37 -15.76
N VAL A 306 -0.76 0.40 -15.08
CA VAL A 306 -0.41 1.11 -13.84
C VAL A 306 -0.15 0.11 -12.72
N LEU A 307 -1.04 -0.85 -12.53
CA LEU A 307 -0.86 -1.87 -11.50
C LEU A 307 0.37 -2.75 -11.78
N LEU A 308 0.62 -3.08 -13.05
CA LEU A 308 1.81 -3.83 -13.45
C LEU A 308 3.09 -3.02 -13.21
N TYR A 309 3.11 -1.73 -13.55
CA TYR A 309 4.26 -0.84 -13.34
C TYR A 309 4.61 -0.73 -11.85
N VAL A 310 3.63 -0.40 -11.01
CA VAL A 310 3.84 -0.21 -9.56
C VAL A 310 4.25 -1.52 -8.89
N ARG A 311 3.61 -2.65 -9.22
CA ARG A 311 3.94 -3.97 -8.65
C ARG A 311 5.39 -4.39 -8.94
N ASN A 312 5.94 -4.05 -10.10
CA ASN A 312 7.32 -4.38 -10.44
C ASN A 312 8.33 -3.41 -9.81
N ASN A 313 7.95 -2.14 -9.64
CA ASN A 313 8.77 -1.14 -8.96
C ASN A 313 8.81 -1.31 -7.42
N LEU A 314 7.80 -1.93 -6.82
CA LEU A 314 7.75 -2.25 -5.38
C LEU A 314 8.58 -3.49 -4.97
N LYS A 315 9.10 -4.27 -5.92
CA LYS A 315 9.92 -5.45 -5.60
C LYS A 315 11.38 -5.04 -5.40
N GLU A 316 12.04 -5.64 -4.41
CA GLU A 316 13.48 -5.52 -4.22
C GLU A 316 14.21 -6.85 -4.45
N PRO A 317 15.17 -6.93 -5.40
CA PRO A 317 15.47 -5.92 -6.43
C PRO A 317 14.30 -5.73 -7.40
N LYS A 318 14.25 -4.58 -8.09
CA LYS A 318 13.22 -4.28 -9.10
C LYS A 318 13.09 -5.45 -10.07
N ALA A 319 11.86 -5.94 -10.22
CA ALA A 319 11.60 -7.06 -11.12
C ALA A 319 11.55 -6.58 -12.56
N LEU A 320 12.31 -7.23 -13.43
CA LEU A 320 12.23 -7.00 -14.87
C LEU A 320 10.98 -7.64 -15.44
N ILE A 321 10.38 -6.97 -16.43
CA ILE A 321 9.22 -7.50 -17.15
C ILE A 321 9.68 -8.47 -18.23
N ASP A 322 9.01 -9.62 -18.31
CA ASP A 322 9.04 -10.48 -19.49
C ASP A 322 8.15 -9.85 -20.57
N LEU A 323 8.79 -9.13 -21.50
CA LEU A 323 8.09 -8.36 -22.54
C LEU A 323 7.36 -9.28 -23.53
N ASP A 324 7.91 -10.45 -23.84
CA ASP A 324 7.28 -11.42 -24.73
C ASP A 324 6.00 -11.97 -24.10
N ALA A 325 6.06 -12.35 -22.83
CA ALA A 325 4.89 -12.81 -22.09
C ALA A 325 3.82 -11.72 -21.97
N LEU A 326 4.22 -10.47 -21.72
CA LEU A 326 3.29 -9.35 -21.63
C LEU A 326 2.63 -9.04 -22.99
N ALA A 327 3.41 -9.00 -24.08
CA ALA A 327 2.89 -8.76 -25.42
C ALA A 327 1.91 -9.86 -25.88
N ALA A 328 2.15 -11.11 -25.47
CA ALA A 328 1.29 -12.25 -25.74
C ALA A 328 0.03 -12.32 -24.84
N THR A 329 -0.05 -11.51 -23.78
CA THR A 329 -1.19 -11.53 -22.86
C THR A 329 -2.44 -10.97 -23.55
N PRO A 330 -3.59 -11.68 -23.51
CA PRO A 330 -4.85 -11.17 -24.07
C PRO A 330 -5.23 -9.84 -23.44
N ARG A 331 -5.56 -8.87 -24.28
CA ARG A 331 -6.01 -7.55 -23.86
C ARG A 331 -7.52 -7.49 -23.84
N ARG A 332 -8.06 -6.78 -22.84
CA ARG A 332 -9.47 -6.40 -22.72
C ARG A 332 -9.54 -4.96 -22.27
N ALA A 333 -10.36 -4.19 -22.97
CA ALA A 333 -10.85 -2.90 -22.53
C ALA A 333 -12.38 -2.93 -22.62
N ASP A 334 -13.04 -2.93 -21.48
CA ASP A 334 -14.49 -2.78 -21.39
C ASP A 334 -14.87 -1.30 -21.67
N PRO A 335 -16.17 -0.95 -21.83
CA PRO A 335 -16.56 0.43 -22.02
C PRO A 335 -15.95 1.36 -20.97
N VAL A 336 -15.29 2.42 -21.44
CA VAL A 336 -14.55 3.36 -20.59
C VAL A 336 -15.51 3.99 -19.58
N PRO A 337 -15.27 3.85 -18.27
CA PRO A 337 -16.13 4.43 -17.26
C PRO A 337 -16.01 5.96 -17.25
N THR A 338 -17.07 6.61 -16.79
CA THR A 338 -17.06 8.04 -16.45
C THR A 338 -16.32 8.29 -15.14
N ALA A 339 -15.91 9.54 -14.89
CA ALA A 339 -15.27 9.93 -13.63
C ALA A 339 -16.19 9.65 -12.42
N ASP A 340 -17.50 9.86 -12.57
CA ASP A 340 -18.49 9.59 -11.51
C ASP A 340 -18.61 8.10 -11.21
N GLU A 341 -18.59 7.22 -12.23
CA GLU A 341 -18.59 5.77 -12.02
C GLU A 341 -17.31 5.30 -11.32
N VAL A 342 -16.16 5.85 -11.72
CA VAL A 342 -14.88 5.56 -11.04
C VAL A 342 -14.91 6.03 -9.60
N TRP A 343 -15.39 7.25 -9.33
CA TRP A 343 -15.56 7.78 -7.99
C TRP A 343 -16.39 6.83 -7.13
N GLN A 344 -17.59 6.46 -7.60
CA GLN A 344 -18.53 5.65 -6.82
C GLN A 344 -17.92 4.29 -6.44
N GLU A 345 -17.18 3.67 -7.36
CA GLU A 345 -16.51 2.41 -7.11
C GLU A 345 -15.35 2.56 -6.13
N ILE A 346 -14.52 3.60 -6.26
CA ILE A 346 -13.42 3.85 -5.33
C ILE A 346 -13.96 4.18 -3.93
N GLU A 347 -14.91 5.11 -3.82
CA GLU A 347 -15.52 5.49 -2.54
C GLU A 347 -16.18 4.28 -1.85
N GLY A 348 -16.83 3.41 -2.63
CA GLY A 348 -17.40 2.17 -2.12
C GLY A 348 -16.37 1.23 -1.50
N ARG A 349 -15.13 1.21 -2.01
CA ARG A 349 -14.00 0.41 -1.50
C ARG A 349 -13.23 1.09 -0.36
N LEU A 350 -13.34 2.40 -0.22
CA LEU A 350 -12.76 3.16 0.91
C LEU A 350 -13.55 2.97 2.21
N ARG A 351 -14.75 2.37 2.17
CA ARG A 351 -15.51 2.11 3.39
C ARG A 351 -14.97 0.86 4.09
N PRO A 352 -14.49 0.95 5.34
CA PRO A 352 -14.04 -0.23 6.07
C PRO A 352 -15.21 -1.20 6.32
N ALA A 353 -14.88 -2.46 6.56
CA ALA A 353 -15.88 -3.42 7.03
C ALA A 353 -16.48 -2.95 8.37
N SER A 354 -17.78 -3.21 8.59
CA SER A 354 -18.44 -2.87 9.85
C SER A 354 -18.01 -3.75 11.02
N LEU A 355 -17.43 -4.91 10.72
CA LEU A 355 -16.99 -5.92 11.68
C LEU A 355 -15.79 -6.67 11.11
N TYR A 356 -14.81 -6.90 11.98
CA TYR A 356 -13.69 -7.79 11.73
C TYR A 356 -13.74 -8.88 12.79
N GLN A 357 -14.06 -10.11 12.38
CA GLN A 357 -14.30 -11.20 13.32
C GLN A 357 -13.61 -12.49 12.88
N VAL A 358 -13.02 -13.18 13.85
CA VAL A 358 -12.45 -14.52 13.64
C VAL A 358 -12.54 -15.35 14.92
N ALA A 359 -12.93 -16.62 14.76
CA ALA A 359 -12.90 -17.63 15.79
C ALA A 359 -11.87 -18.72 15.47
N PHE A 360 -11.12 -19.17 16.47
CA PHE A 360 -10.07 -20.18 16.33
C PHE A 360 -9.94 -21.04 17.59
N ALA A 361 -9.39 -22.25 17.44
CA ALA A 361 -9.17 -23.15 18.57
C ALA A 361 -7.94 -22.74 19.40
N VAL A 362 -8.04 -22.91 20.71
CA VAL A 362 -6.95 -22.72 21.69
C VAL A 362 -6.90 -23.88 22.68
N GLU A 363 -5.72 -24.09 23.26
CA GLU A 363 -5.38 -25.09 24.25
C GLU A 363 -4.84 -24.36 25.49
N PRO A 364 -5.70 -23.92 26.44
CA PRO A 364 -5.30 -23.03 27.55
C PRO A 364 -4.15 -23.54 28.44
N ASP A 365 -3.94 -24.86 28.47
CA ASP A 365 -2.87 -25.50 29.25
C ASP A 365 -1.59 -25.75 28.41
N ALA A 366 -1.54 -25.28 27.16
CA ALA A 366 -0.39 -25.47 26.29
C ALA A 366 0.82 -24.65 26.77
N GLU A 367 2.00 -25.27 26.73
CA GLU A 367 3.25 -24.55 26.98
C GLU A 367 3.62 -23.70 25.76
N VAL A 368 3.76 -22.39 25.98
CA VAL A 368 4.18 -21.41 24.97
C VAL A 368 5.70 -21.47 24.81
N THR A 369 6.14 -21.63 23.56
CA THR A 369 7.56 -21.66 23.22
C THR A 369 8.09 -20.28 22.78
N ALA A 370 9.39 -20.05 22.92
CA ALA A 370 10.04 -18.83 22.43
C ALA A 370 9.91 -18.66 20.90
N GLU A 371 9.84 -19.77 20.16
CA GLU A 371 9.61 -19.78 18.72
C GLU A 371 8.22 -19.22 18.36
N GLU A 372 7.19 -19.60 19.12
CA GLU A 372 5.83 -19.09 18.92
C GLU A 372 5.72 -17.60 19.20
N ILE A 373 6.40 -17.12 20.26
CA ILE A 373 6.51 -15.69 20.58
C ILE A 373 7.21 -14.94 19.43
N GLY A 374 8.09 -15.60 18.67
CA GLY A 374 8.83 -15.00 17.57
C GLY A 374 9.98 -14.11 18.04
N TRP A 375 10.39 -14.23 19.29
CA TRP A 375 11.53 -13.51 19.85
C TRP A 375 12.72 -14.45 19.88
N THR A 376 13.26 -14.77 18.70
CA THR A 376 14.61 -15.36 18.65
C THR A 376 15.65 -14.28 19.02
N PRO A 377 16.71 -14.65 19.76
CA PRO A 377 17.78 -13.74 20.16
C PRO A 377 18.55 -13.15 18.98
#